data_AF-A0A969IMZ7-F1
#
_entry.id   AF-A0A969IMZ7-F1
#
_cell.length_a   1.000
_cell.length_b   1.000
_cell.length_c   1.000
_cell.angle_alpha   90.00
_cell.angle_beta   90.00
_cell.angle_gamma   90.00
#
_symmetry.space_group_name_H-M   'P 1'
#
loop_
_entity.id
_entity.type
_entity.pdbx_description
1 polymer ?
#
loop_
_entity_poly.entity_id
_entity_poly.type
_entity_poly.pdbx_seq_one_letter_code
_entity_poly.pdbx_strand_id
1 'polypeptide(L)'
;MLPQIRWQLSFVAVFQALSLLVSFEYIWLLTDGGPFFDTTVYALYVYKRAFDSGQYAYGAALALGLVAIGVAMALAMWRLLDMRALLQRPRIEVP
;
A
#
# COMPACT_ATOMS: atom_id res chain seq x y z
N MET A 1 -3.34 -18.01 21.90
CA MET A 1 -4.15 -17.38 20.83
C MET A 1 -3.43 -16.23 20.11
N LEU A 2 -2.77 -15.31 20.82
CA LEU A 2 -1.92 -14.25 20.23
C LEU A 2 -0.88 -14.72 19.17
N PRO A 3 -0.19 -15.86 19.34
CA PRO A 3 0.74 -16.39 18.33
C PRO A 3 0.09 -16.84 17.01
N GLN A 4 -1.20 -17.16 17.02
CA GLN A 4 -1.88 -17.88 15.94
C GLN A 4 -2.68 -16.94 15.03
N ILE A 5 -2.98 -15.73 15.50
CA ILE A 5 -3.64 -14.65 14.73
C ILE A 5 -2.59 -13.74 14.08
N ARG A 6 -1.34 -13.70 14.58
CA ARG A 6 -0.30 -12.79 14.07
C ARG A 6 0.02 -13.00 12.59
N TRP A 7 -0.19 -14.21 12.05
CA TRP A 7 -0.07 -14.49 10.61
C TRP A 7 -1.14 -13.75 9.79
N GLN A 8 -2.40 -13.89 10.20
CA GLN A 8 -3.55 -13.27 9.58
C GLN A 8 -3.48 -11.75 9.75
N LEU A 9 -3.09 -11.26 10.93
CA LEU A 9 -2.92 -9.84 11.19
C LEU A 9 -1.83 -9.23 10.31
N SER A 10 -0.70 -9.93 10.13
CA SER A 10 0.39 -9.48 9.25
C SER A 10 -0.09 -9.38 7.80
N PHE A 11 -0.80 -10.38 7.31
CA PHE A 11 -1.38 -10.36 5.96
C PHE A 11 -2.36 -9.20 5.77
N VAL A 12 -3.31 -9.04 6.69
CA VAL A 12 -4.31 -7.97 6.65
C VAL A 12 -3.64 -6.58 6.73
N ALA A 13 -2.61 -6.42 7.56
CA ALA A 13 -1.88 -5.16 7.69
C ALA A 13 -1.16 -4.78 6.38
N VAL A 14 -0.49 -5.74 5.73
CA VAL A 14 0.16 -5.51 4.43
C VAL A 14 -0.86 -5.14 3.37
N PHE A 15 -1.95 -5.90 3.30
CA PHE A 15 -3.02 -5.63 2.34
C PHE A 15 -3.64 -4.24 2.56
N GLN A 16 -3.94 -3.88 3.81
CA GLN A 16 -4.50 -2.57 4.14
C GLN A 16 -3.53 -1.43 3.84
N ALA A 17 -2.24 -1.58 4.12
CA ALA A 17 -1.26 -0.55 3.79
C ALA A 17 -1.16 -0.31 2.28
N LEU A 18 -1.15 -1.39 1.48
CA LEU A 18 -1.16 -1.30 0.02
C LEU A 18 -2.46 -0.67 -0.50
N SER A 19 -3.61 -1.03 0.10
CA SER A 19 -4.91 -0.45 -0.25
C SER A 19 -4.96 1.06 0.04
N LEU A 20 -4.48 1.49 1.21
CA LEU A 20 -4.40 2.90 1.59
C LEU A 20 -3.46 3.70 0.68
N LEU A 21 -2.37 3.09 0.19
CA LEU A 21 -1.42 3.75 -0.70
C LEU A 21 -2.07 4.22 -2.02
N VAL A 22 -3.03 3.46 -2.52
CA VAL A 22 -3.75 3.76 -3.77
C VAL A 22 -5.05 4.55 -3.52
N SER A 23 -5.53 4.59 -2.27
CA SER A 23 -6.76 5.29 -1.93
C SER A 23 -6.55 6.81 -1.94
N PHE A 24 -7.17 7.49 -2.91
CA PHE A 24 -7.15 8.95 -3.00
C PHE A 24 -8.55 9.59 -2.96
N GLU A 25 -9.60 8.78 -3.07
CA GLU A 25 -10.99 9.23 -3.21
C GLU A 25 -11.45 10.08 -2.02
N TYR A 26 -11.14 9.65 -0.79
CA TYR A 26 -11.49 10.41 0.40
C TYR A 26 -10.84 11.79 0.44
N ILE A 27 -9.56 11.88 0.06
CA ILE A 27 -8.81 13.14 0.06
C ILE A 27 -9.37 14.07 -1.02
N TRP A 28 -9.68 13.50 -2.19
CA TRP A 28 -10.29 14.21 -3.30
C TRP A 28 -11.65 14.81 -2.91
N LEU A 29 -12.52 14.02 -2.27
CA LEU A 29 -13.84 14.46 -1.84
C LEU A 29 -13.81 15.50 -0.71
N LEU A 30 -12.90 15.36 0.25
CA LEU A 30 -12.88 16.23 1.44
C LEU A 30 -12.12 17.54 1.22
N THR A 31 -11.02 17.50 0.49
CA THR A 31 -10.08 18.64 0.40
C THR A 31 -9.65 18.97 -1.02
N ASP A 32 -9.93 18.09 -1.98
CA ASP A 32 -9.38 18.12 -3.33
C ASP A 32 -7.84 18.31 -3.37
N GLY A 33 -7.15 17.88 -2.30
CA GLY A 33 -5.71 18.05 -2.16
C GLY A 33 -5.25 19.42 -1.64
N GLY A 34 -6.15 20.24 -1.09
CA GLY A 34 -5.85 21.60 -0.62
C GLY A 34 -5.53 21.74 0.88
N PRO A 35 -5.01 22.92 1.29
CA PRO A 35 -4.67 24.09 0.47
C PRO A 35 -3.35 23.91 -0.32
N PHE A 36 -3.28 24.41 -1.56
CA PHE A 36 -2.05 24.47 -2.38
C PHE A 36 -1.26 23.16 -2.60
N PHE A 37 -1.85 21.96 -2.41
CA PHE A 37 -1.21 20.63 -2.49
C PHE A 37 -0.81 19.99 -1.14
N ASP A 38 -1.09 20.60 0.01
CA ASP A 38 -0.67 20.07 1.33
C ASP A 38 -1.20 18.66 1.63
N THR A 39 -2.40 18.33 1.15
CA THR A 39 -3.01 17.02 1.38
C THR A 39 -2.96 16.10 0.16
N THR A 40 -2.35 16.53 -0.97
CA THR A 40 -2.29 15.67 -2.16
C THR A 40 -1.38 14.46 -1.97
N VAL A 41 -1.98 13.27 -2.03
CA VAL A 41 -1.25 12.00 -2.13
C VAL A 41 -0.83 11.73 -3.57
N TYR A 42 0.22 10.92 -3.75
CA TYR A 42 0.77 10.58 -5.07
C TYR A 42 -0.30 10.02 -6.03
N ALA A 43 -1.19 9.15 -5.54
CA ALA A 43 -2.28 8.60 -6.35
C ALA A 43 -3.24 9.68 -6.86
N LEU A 44 -3.56 10.69 -6.03
CA LEU A 44 -4.38 11.85 -6.43
C LEU A 44 -3.66 12.69 -7.50
N TYR A 45 -2.36 12.90 -7.33
CA TYR A 45 -1.54 13.62 -8.29
C TYR A 45 -1.52 12.94 -9.66
N VAL A 46 -1.32 11.62 -9.70
CA VAL A 46 -1.39 10.82 -10.93
C VAL A 46 -2.76 10.95 -11.60
N TYR A 47 -3.83 10.86 -10.81
CA TYR A 47 -5.20 10.98 -11.31
C TYR A 47 -5.44 12.36 -11.95
N LYS A 48 -5.13 13.46 -11.24
CA LYS A 48 -5.25 14.82 -11.79
C LYS A 48 -4.44 14.99 -13.07
N ARG A 49 -3.22 14.46 -13.12
CA ARG A 49 -2.39 14.60 -14.31
C ARG A 49 -2.92 13.81 -15.51
N ALA A 50 -3.40 12.58 -15.27
CA ALA A 50 -3.95 11.73 -16.32
C ALA A 50 -5.26 12.29 -16.89
N PHE A 51 -6.19 12.70 -16.02
CA PHE A 51 -7.58 12.98 -16.42
C PHE A 51 -7.92 14.47 -16.46
N ASP A 52 -7.41 15.28 -15.52
CA ASP A 52 -7.73 16.72 -15.45
C ASP A 52 -6.91 17.53 -16.46
N SER A 53 -5.60 17.22 -16.56
CA SER A 53 -4.73 17.88 -17.55
C SER A 53 -4.70 17.22 -18.93
N GLY A 54 -5.44 16.13 -19.13
CA GLY A 54 -5.51 15.37 -20.39
C GLY A 54 -4.21 14.69 -20.81
N GLN A 55 -3.22 14.56 -19.92
CA GLN A 55 -1.91 13.99 -20.22
C GLN A 55 -1.87 12.49 -19.92
N TYR A 56 -2.67 11.70 -20.63
CA TYR A 56 -2.84 10.28 -20.35
C TYR A 56 -1.53 9.47 -20.35
N ALA A 57 -0.64 9.71 -21.31
CA ALA A 57 0.63 8.99 -21.41
C ALA A 57 1.58 9.34 -20.25
N TYR A 58 1.62 10.60 -19.83
CA TYR A 58 2.43 11.04 -18.69
C TYR A 58 1.83 10.54 -17.37
N GLY A 59 0.50 10.58 -17.23
CA GLY A 59 -0.22 9.95 -16.12
C GLY A 59 0.04 8.46 -16.02
N ALA A 60 0.09 7.74 -17.15
CA ALA A 60 0.43 6.31 -17.18
C ALA A 60 1.86 6.04 -16.71
N ALA A 61 2.83 6.87 -17.11
CA ALA A 61 4.21 6.76 -16.62
C ALA A 61 4.30 6.99 -15.10
N LEU A 62 3.56 7.96 -14.57
CA LEU A 62 3.49 8.21 -13.14
C LEU A 62 2.79 7.06 -12.39
N ALA A 63 1.74 6.47 -12.98
CA ALA A 63 1.05 5.30 -12.43
C ALA A 63 1.97 4.08 -12.33
N LEU A 64 2.84 3.85 -13.34
CA LEU A 64 3.88 2.82 -13.27
C LEU A 64 4.84 3.08 -12.10
N GLY A 65 5.18 4.34 -11.83
CA GLY A 65 5.95 4.72 -10.64
C GLY A 65 5.22 4.35 -9.33
N LEU A 66 3.91 4.60 -9.24
CA LEU A 66 3.10 4.21 -8.07
C LEU A 66 3.12 2.68 -7.87
N VAL A 67 3.02 1.91 -8.95
CA VAL A 67 3.13 0.44 -8.89
C VAL A 67 4.50 0.01 -8.37
N ALA A 68 5.58 0.63 -8.86
CA ALA A 68 6.94 0.33 -8.38
C ALA A 68 7.10 0.61 -6.88
N ILE A 69 6.54 1.73 -6.39
CA ILE A 69 6.50 2.06 -4.96
C ILE A 69 5.69 1.02 -4.18
N GLY A 70 4.53 0.61 -4.69
CA GLY A 70 3.71 -0.43 -4.08
C GLY A 70 4.43 -1.77 -3.96
N VAL A 71 5.13 -2.19 -5.01
CA VAL A 71 5.96 -3.42 -5.00
C VAL A 71 7.11 -3.29 -4.01
N ALA A 72 7.81 -2.16 -4.00
CA ALA A 72 8.89 -1.90 -3.04
C ALA A 72 8.39 -1.96 -1.59
N MET A 73 7.23 -1.35 -1.31
CA MET A 73 6.60 -1.39 0.01
C MET A 73 6.17 -2.80 0.39
N ALA A 74 5.60 -3.57 -0.54
CA ALA A 74 5.23 -4.97 -0.31
C ALA A 74 6.46 -5.82 0.04
N LEU A 75 7.57 -5.65 -0.68
CA LEU A 75 8.84 -6.34 -0.41
C LEU A 75 9.45 -5.91 0.94
N ALA A 76 9.41 -4.61 1.25
CA ALA A 76 9.89 -4.07 2.52
C ALA A 76 9.07 -4.63 3.69
N MET A 77 7.73 -4.63 3.58
CA MET A 77 6.85 -5.22 4.57
C MET A 77 7.05 -6.73 4.71
N TRP A 78 7.26 -7.45 3.60
CA TRP A 78 7.58 -8.88 3.66
C TRP A 78 8.88 -9.15 4.43
N ARG A 79 9.89 -8.28 4.27
CA ARG A 79 11.16 -8.34 5.02
C ARG A 79 10.99 -7.98 6.49
N LEU A 80 10.21 -6.94 6.81
CA LEU A 80 10.01 -6.41 8.17
C LEU A 80 9.10 -7.29 9.03
N LEU A 81 8.02 -7.83 8.45
CA LEU A 81 7.07 -8.69 9.17
C LEU A 81 7.55 -10.14 9.28
N ASP A 82 8.75 -10.45 8.77
CA ASP A 82 9.43 -11.75 8.81
C ASP A 82 8.45 -12.94 8.81
N MET A 83 7.65 -13.03 7.74
CA MET A 83 6.68 -14.11 7.49
C MET A 83 7.34 -15.52 7.62
N ARG A 84 8.69 -15.59 7.61
CA ARG A 84 9.49 -16.81 7.80
C ARG A 84 9.51 -17.30 9.25
N ALA A 85 9.50 -16.42 10.25
CA ALA A 85 9.46 -16.81 11.67
C ALA A 85 8.08 -17.42 12.07
N LEU A 86 7.05 -17.13 11.28
CA LEU A 86 5.66 -17.60 11.49
C LEU A 86 5.35 -18.94 10.81
N LEU A 87 6.21 -19.37 9.88
CA LEU A 87 6.18 -20.68 9.23
C LEU A 87 6.98 -21.75 9.99
N GLN A 88 7.55 -21.43 11.16
CA GLN A 88 8.12 -22.46 12.02
C GLN A 88 7.00 -23.41 12.44
N ARG A 89 7.00 -24.59 11.80
CA ARG A 89 6.20 -25.76 12.16
C ARG A 89 6.21 -25.86 13.69
N PRO A 90 5.04 -25.99 14.35
CA PRO A 90 5.02 -26.31 15.77
C PRO A 90 5.94 -27.52 15.95
N ARG A 91 7.01 -27.36 16.72
CA ARG A 91 7.85 -28.49 17.10
C ARG A 91 6.92 -29.45 17.82
N ILE A 92 6.55 -30.51 17.13
CA ILE A 92 5.82 -31.62 17.71
C ILE A 92 6.86 -32.31 18.60
N GLU A 93 6.99 -31.84 19.83
CA GLU A 93 7.54 -32.64 20.91
C GLU A 93 6.53 -33.76 21.13
N VAL A 94 6.73 -34.85 20.38
CA VAL A 94 6.15 -36.14 20.72
C VAL A 94 6.88 -36.67 21.97
N PRO A 95 6.13 -37.30 22.89
CA PRO A 95 6.51 -37.51 24.29
C PRO A 95 7.72 -38.43 24.48
#